data_AF-A0A7J8WSH5-F1
#
_entry.id   AF-A0A7J8WSH5-F1
#
_cell.length_a   1.000
_cell.length_b   1.000
_cell.length_c   1.000
_cell.angle_alpha   90.00
_cell.angle_beta   90.00
_cell.angle_gamma   90.00
#
_symmetry.space_group_name_H-M   'P 1'
#
loop_
_entity.id
_entity.type
_entity.pdbx_description
1 polymer ?
#
loop_
_entity_poly.entity_id
_entity_poly.type
_entity_poly.pdbx_seq_one_letter_code
_entity_poly.pdbx_strand_id
1 'polypeptide(L)'
;PNRDKNQSELKDLRFEGEALDPFYYQDSIIVTIKGPIPVFFGNLRELESVDLSSNSLHGEIPLQLANLNFLSFLNVSNNKLVGPIPTSTQLQSFSEASFENNAGLCGPPLKATCGLPPAKTDNPSDARSTINWNYISAETGFCFGFGISVTLLIFWKRWRKWYFERMDRALSWIFPCLPLETRKHGRRANRNQGRH
;
A
#
# COMPACT_ATOMS: atom_id res chain seq x y z
N PRO A 1 41.85 -12.63 -49.37
CA PRO A 1 42.13 -11.26 -48.88
C PRO A 1 40.95 -10.73 -48.04
N ASN A 2 41.18 -10.68 -46.72
CA ASN A 2 40.38 -10.10 -45.62
C ASN A 2 38.93 -10.56 -45.41
N ARG A 3 38.64 -11.38 -44.38
CA ARG A 3 38.71 -11.17 -42.91
C ARG A 3 37.57 -10.32 -42.36
N ASP A 4 36.67 -10.99 -41.66
CA ASP A 4 36.40 -10.76 -40.23
C ASP A 4 36.51 -9.30 -39.79
N LYS A 5 35.42 -8.53 -39.83
CA LYS A 5 35.42 -7.17 -39.28
C LYS A 5 34.25 -6.77 -38.38
N ASN A 6 33.28 -7.64 -38.12
CA ASN A 6 32.16 -7.29 -37.22
C ASN A 6 31.97 -8.25 -36.03
N GLN A 7 33.06 -8.83 -35.51
CA GLN A 7 33.00 -9.72 -34.34
C GLN A 7 34.01 -9.36 -33.23
N SER A 8 34.42 -8.10 -33.15
CA SER A 8 35.47 -7.66 -32.21
C SER A 8 35.23 -6.30 -31.57
N GLU A 9 33.99 -5.97 -31.19
CA GLU A 9 33.67 -4.74 -30.43
C GLU A 9 33.09 -5.00 -29.03
N LEU A 10 33.27 -6.21 -28.47
CA LEU A 10 32.84 -6.52 -27.10
C LEU A 10 33.91 -7.32 -26.34
N LYS A 11 35.16 -6.87 -26.45
CA LYS A 11 36.29 -7.34 -25.63
C LYS A 11 37.18 -6.16 -25.25
N ASP A 12 36.67 -5.29 -24.39
CA ASP A 12 37.48 -4.53 -23.43
C ASP A 12 36.55 -3.63 -22.60
N LEU A 13 36.00 -4.18 -21.51
CA LEU A 13 35.62 -3.36 -20.37
C LEU A 13 36.76 -3.45 -19.36
N ARG A 14 37.78 -2.63 -19.59
CA ARG A 14 38.86 -2.37 -18.64
C ARG A 14 38.29 -1.51 -17.51
N PHE A 15 38.10 -2.09 -16.34
CA PHE A 15 37.77 -1.34 -15.13
C PHE A 15 39.08 -0.78 -14.55
N GLU A 16 39.33 0.50 -14.81
CA GLU A 16 40.35 1.27 -14.10
C GLU A 16 39.89 1.42 -12.64
N GLY A 17 40.52 0.66 -11.74
CA GLY A 17 40.24 0.72 -10.31
C GLY A 17 41.03 1.87 -9.67
N GLU A 18 40.37 3.00 -9.44
CA GLU A 18 40.85 3.96 -8.45
C GLU A 18 40.27 3.62 -7.07
N ALA A 19 41.13 3.69 -6.05
CA ALA A 19 40.87 3.24 -4.69
C ALA A 19 39.65 3.95 -4.07
N LEU A 20 38.58 3.19 -3.82
CA LEU A 20 37.41 3.68 -3.10
C LEU A 20 37.60 3.52 -1.59
N ASP A 21 37.33 4.61 -0.90
CA ASP A 21 37.32 4.82 0.55
C ASP A 21 36.54 3.71 1.31
N PRO A 22 36.91 3.29 2.53
CA PRO A 22 36.34 2.11 3.22
C PRO A 22 34.89 2.25 3.69
N PHE A 23 34.17 3.31 3.33
CA PHE A 23 32.77 3.51 3.72
C PHE A 23 31.84 2.74 2.78
N TYR A 24 31.68 1.46 3.11
CA TYR A 24 30.67 0.51 2.66
C TYR A 24 29.31 1.14 2.30
N TYR A 25 29.00 1.15 1.00
CA TYR A 25 27.70 0.93 0.35
C TYR A 25 26.43 1.29 1.15
N GLN A 26 25.91 2.49 0.91
CA GLN A 26 24.50 2.82 1.15
C GLN A 26 23.84 3.41 -0.11
N ASP A 27 24.15 2.85 -1.28
CA ASP A 27 23.43 3.14 -2.52
C ASP A 27 22.78 1.85 -3.03
N SER A 28 21.51 1.64 -2.69
CA SER A 28 20.70 0.58 -3.33
C SER A 28 20.28 1.07 -4.71
N ILE A 29 20.94 0.58 -5.76
CA ILE A 29 20.49 0.80 -7.13
C ILE A 29 19.30 -0.14 -7.39
N ILE A 30 18.08 0.41 -7.42
CA ILE A 30 16.87 -0.33 -7.81
C ILE A 30 16.74 -0.26 -9.33
N VAL A 31 16.92 -1.38 -10.03
CA VAL A 31 16.71 -1.48 -11.48
C VAL A 31 15.28 -1.95 -11.75
N THR A 32 14.48 -1.13 -12.44
CA THR A 32 13.11 -1.51 -12.85
C THR A 32 13.05 -1.72 -14.35
N ILE A 33 12.71 -2.93 -14.78
CA ILE A 33 12.52 -3.26 -16.20
C ILE A 33 11.08 -2.86 -16.59
N LYS A 34 10.95 -2.14 -17.72
CA LYS A 34 9.68 -1.69 -18.31
C LYS A 34 9.59 -2.16 -19.75
N GLY A 35 8.38 -2.42 -20.23
CA GLY A 35 8.15 -2.90 -21.60
C GLY A 35 7.52 -4.28 -21.66
N PRO A 36 7.25 -4.80 -22.86
CA PRO A 36 6.88 -6.19 -23.04
C PRO A 36 8.05 -7.14 -22.88
N ILE A 37 7.74 -8.40 -22.56
CA ILE A 37 8.74 -9.47 -22.61
C ILE A 37 9.16 -9.64 -24.08
N PRO A 38 10.44 -9.43 -24.43
CA PRO A 38 10.84 -9.45 -25.82
C PRO A 38 10.89 -10.88 -26.37
N VAL A 39 10.46 -11.04 -27.62
CA VAL A 39 10.34 -12.36 -28.28
C VAL A 39 11.67 -13.11 -28.43
N PHE A 40 12.81 -12.42 -28.37
CA PHE A 40 14.12 -13.05 -28.50
C PHE A 40 14.45 -13.99 -27.33
N PHE A 41 13.74 -13.90 -26.20
CA PHE A 41 13.91 -14.86 -25.11
C PHE A 41 13.70 -16.31 -25.58
N GLY A 42 12.85 -16.55 -26.57
CA GLY A 42 12.67 -17.88 -27.15
C GLY A 42 13.88 -18.41 -27.97
N ASN A 43 14.85 -17.56 -28.31
CA ASN A 43 16.09 -17.99 -28.95
C ASN A 43 17.13 -18.51 -27.95
N LEU A 44 16.95 -18.23 -26.65
CA LEU A 44 17.82 -18.68 -25.58
C LEU A 44 17.47 -20.13 -25.22
N ARG A 45 17.76 -21.06 -26.13
CA ARG A 45 17.33 -22.47 -26.00
C ARG A 45 17.87 -23.16 -24.76
N GLU A 46 19.00 -22.72 -24.23
CA GLU A 46 19.65 -23.27 -23.02
C GLU A 46 19.23 -22.55 -21.74
N LEU A 47 18.21 -21.69 -21.78
CA LEU A 47 17.79 -20.92 -20.63
C LEU A 47 17.06 -21.81 -19.61
N GLU A 48 17.67 -21.97 -18.44
CA GLU A 48 17.17 -22.85 -17.39
C GLU A 48 16.36 -22.13 -16.30
N SER A 49 16.65 -20.85 -16.05
CA SER A 49 16.03 -20.11 -14.95
C SER A 49 15.85 -18.65 -15.31
N VAL A 50 14.65 -18.12 -15.09
CA VAL A 50 14.29 -16.74 -15.36
C VAL A 50 13.49 -16.17 -14.19
N ASP A 51 14.06 -15.19 -13.50
CA ASP A 51 13.33 -14.35 -12.54
C ASP A 51 13.15 -12.95 -13.13
N LEU A 52 11.90 -12.62 -13.41
CA LEU A 52 11.45 -11.30 -13.85
C LEU A 52 10.44 -10.71 -12.87
N SER A 53 10.34 -11.26 -11.67
CA SER A 53 9.38 -10.82 -10.68
C SER A 53 9.61 -9.37 -10.26
N SER A 54 8.54 -8.72 -9.79
CA SER A 54 8.60 -7.36 -9.22
C SER A 54 9.14 -6.30 -10.19
N ASN A 55 8.77 -6.41 -11.46
CA ASN A 55 9.09 -5.44 -12.50
C ASN A 55 7.83 -4.70 -12.98
N SER A 56 8.01 -3.83 -13.98
CA SER A 56 6.90 -3.13 -14.64
C SER A 56 6.69 -3.64 -16.07
N LEU A 57 6.85 -4.95 -16.28
CA LEU A 57 6.60 -5.59 -17.56
C LEU A 57 5.10 -5.58 -17.87
N HIS A 58 4.73 -5.37 -19.13
CA HIS A 58 3.33 -5.31 -19.57
C HIS A 58 3.13 -6.04 -20.89
N GLY A 59 1.87 -6.23 -21.30
CA GLY A 59 1.55 -7.02 -22.50
C GLY A 59 1.49 -8.52 -22.21
N GLU A 60 1.47 -9.32 -23.27
CA GLU A 60 1.26 -10.77 -23.18
C GLU A 60 2.56 -11.54 -22.96
N ILE A 61 2.44 -12.75 -22.43
CA ILE A 61 3.56 -13.71 -22.37
C ILE A 61 3.78 -14.25 -23.79
N PRO A 62 4.95 -14.01 -24.41
CA PRO A 62 5.19 -14.46 -25.77
C PRO A 62 5.26 -15.99 -25.84
N LEU A 63 4.61 -16.58 -26.84
CA LEU A 63 4.62 -18.03 -27.09
C LEU A 63 6.05 -18.58 -27.26
N GLN A 64 6.97 -17.74 -27.75
CA GLN A 64 8.38 -18.05 -27.92
C GLN A 64 9.06 -18.37 -26.57
N LEU A 65 8.69 -17.67 -25.49
CA LEU A 65 9.18 -17.98 -24.15
C LEU A 65 8.61 -19.31 -23.65
N ALA A 66 7.35 -19.60 -24.02
CA ALA A 66 6.67 -20.83 -23.65
C ALA A 66 7.24 -22.08 -24.35
N ASN A 67 7.95 -21.90 -25.48
CA ASN A 67 8.60 -22.96 -26.25
C ASN A 67 10.05 -23.27 -25.80
N LEU A 68 10.51 -22.71 -24.66
CA LEU A 68 11.81 -23.06 -24.09
C LEU A 68 11.74 -24.41 -23.37
N ASN A 69 12.51 -25.38 -23.86
CA ASN A 69 12.45 -26.78 -23.39
C ASN A 69 13.25 -27.07 -22.12
N PHE A 70 14.17 -26.18 -21.74
CA PHE A 70 15.08 -26.39 -20.60
C PHE A 70 14.73 -25.52 -19.38
N LEU A 71 13.66 -24.74 -19.46
CA LEU A 71 13.29 -23.77 -18.44
C LEU A 71 12.78 -24.46 -17.16
N SER A 72 13.65 -24.64 -16.18
CA SER A 72 13.35 -25.27 -14.89
C SER A 72 12.69 -24.32 -13.89
N PHE A 73 12.92 -23.01 -14.02
CA PHE A 73 12.37 -21.99 -13.14
C PHE A 73 11.92 -20.77 -13.93
N LEU A 74 10.73 -20.28 -13.63
CA LEU A 74 10.18 -19.04 -14.15
C LEU A 74 9.44 -18.32 -13.04
N ASN A 75 9.72 -17.03 -12.86
CA ASN A 75 8.91 -16.17 -12.01
C ASN A 75 8.65 -14.84 -12.74
N VAL A 76 7.39 -14.56 -13.04
CA VAL A 76 6.93 -13.30 -13.66
C VAL A 76 5.91 -12.59 -12.76
N SER A 77 5.84 -12.97 -11.49
CA SER A 77 4.91 -12.39 -10.52
C SER A 77 5.15 -10.90 -10.29
N ASN A 78 4.15 -10.19 -9.78
CA ASN A 78 4.24 -8.76 -9.46
C ASN A 78 4.63 -7.91 -10.69
N ASN A 79 3.96 -8.13 -11.83
CA ASN A 79 4.11 -7.35 -13.04
C ASN A 79 2.74 -6.83 -13.54
N LYS A 80 2.68 -6.26 -14.74
CA LYS A 80 1.46 -5.76 -15.39
C LYS A 80 1.13 -6.57 -16.65
N LEU A 81 1.44 -7.86 -16.64
CA LEU A 81 1.17 -8.75 -17.77
C LEU A 81 -0.35 -8.97 -17.94
N VAL A 82 -0.75 -9.20 -19.18
CA VAL A 82 -2.15 -9.36 -19.58
C VAL A 82 -2.33 -10.56 -20.51
N GLY A 83 -3.56 -11.04 -20.65
CA GLY A 83 -3.91 -12.10 -21.60
C GLY A 83 -3.81 -13.52 -21.03
N PRO A 84 -4.09 -14.53 -21.86
CA PRO A 84 -4.03 -15.92 -21.43
C PRO A 84 -2.59 -16.40 -21.25
N ILE A 85 -2.34 -17.19 -20.22
CA ILE A 85 -1.10 -17.96 -20.10
C ILE A 85 -1.09 -19.05 -21.19
N PRO A 86 -0.05 -19.14 -22.03
CA PRO A 86 0.01 -20.13 -23.10
C PRO A 86 -0.19 -21.57 -22.59
N THR A 87 -1.24 -22.24 -23.09
CA THR A 87 -1.56 -23.64 -22.78
C THR A 87 -0.74 -24.60 -23.63
N SER A 88 -0.62 -25.86 -23.18
CA SER A 88 0.15 -26.91 -23.89
C SER A 88 1.65 -26.62 -24.01
N THR A 89 2.20 -25.86 -23.05
CA THR A 89 3.62 -25.50 -22.97
C THR A 89 4.18 -25.85 -21.60
N GLN A 90 5.50 -25.77 -21.44
CA GLN A 90 6.18 -25.97 -20.15
C GLN A 90 5.74 -24.95 -19.09
N LEU A 91 5.11 -23.83 -19.49
CA LEU A 91 4.56 -22.86 -18.52
C LEU A 91 3.53 -23.47 -17.57
N GLN A 92 2.83 -24.52 -18.02
CA GLN A 92 1.83 -25.22 -17.22
C GLN A 92 2.42 -26.08 -16.10
N SER A 93 3.73 -26.36 -16.10
CA SER A 93 4.39 -27.07 -14.99
C SER A 93 4.78 -26.16 -13.82
N PHE A 94 4.73 -24.83 -13.99
CA PHE A 94 5.05 -23.89 -12.93
C PHE A 94 3.85 -23.63 -12.00
N SER A 95 4.15 -23.21 -10.77
CA SER A 95 3.13 -22.94 -9.75
C SER A 95 2.36 -21.64 -10.02
N GLU A 96 1.17 -21.51 -9.41
CA GLU A 96 0.35 -20.29 -9.43
C GLU A 96 1.17 -19.05 -9.00
N ALA A 97 2.04 -19.21 -8.00
CA ALA A 97 2.91 -18.15 -7.48
C ALA A 97 3.87 -17.57 -8.53
N SER A 98 4.19 -18.31 -9.59
CA SER A 98 5.07 -17.82 -10.66
C SER A 98 4.39 -16.75 -11.53
N PHE A 99 3.06 -16.68 -11.52
CA PHE A 99 2.25 -15.81 -12.36
C PHE A 99 1.37 -14.85 -11.55
N GLU A 100 1.42 -14.91 -10.22
CA GLU A 100 0.55 -14.13 -9.34
C GLU A 100 0.76 -12.62 -9.48
N ASN A 101 -0.20 -11.84 -8.98
CA ASN A 101 -0.13 -10.38 -8.95
C ASN A 101 0.09 -9.73 -10.33
N ASN A 102 -0.49 -10.33 -11.38
CA ASN A 102 -0.63 -9.77 -12.71
C ASN A 102 -2.13 -9.62 -13.02
N ALA A 103 -2.67 -8.41 -12.89
CA ALA A 103 -4.12 -8.18 -12.90
C ALA A 103 -4.83 -8.62 -14.21
N GLY A 104 -4.11 -8.66 -15.33
CA GLY A 104 -4.69 -9.07 -16.62
C GLY A 104 -4.35 -10.48 -17.05
N LEU A 105 -3.53 -11.23 -16.31
CA LEU A 105 -3.23 -12.62 -16.66
C LEU A 105 -4.39 -13.53 -16.26
N CYS A 106 -4.66 -14.52 -17.12
CA CYS A 106 -5.72 -15.48 -16.90
C CYS A 106 -5.37 -16.85 -17.51
N GLY A 107 -6.13 -17.87 -17.16
CA GLY A 107 -5.91 -19.26 -17.57
C GLY A 107 -5.00 -20.02 -16.60
N PRO A 108 -5.00 -21.36 -16.69
CA PRO A 108 -4.14 -22.20 -15.86
C PRO A 108 -2.66 -21.84 -16.08
N PRO A 109 -1.80 -21.88 -15.05
CA PRO A 109 -2.06 -22.41 -13.69
C PRO A 109 -2.78 -21.45 -12.73
N LEU A 110 -3.18 -20.25 -13.14
CA LEU A 110 -3.97 -19.35 -12.31
C LEU A 110 -5.43 -19.80 -12.23
N LYS A 111 -6.12 -19.45 -11.13
CA LYS A 111 -7.58 -19.64 -10.99
C LYS A 111 -8.41 -18.66 -11.82
N ALA A 112 -7.81 -17.56 -12.27
CA ALA A 112 -8.48 -16.55 -13.07
C ALA A 112 -8.86 -17.12 -14.44
N THR A 113 -10.14 -17.02 -14.83
CA THR A 113 -10.63 -17.52 -16.13
C THR A 113 -10.65 -16.41 -17.17
N CYS A 114 -10.16 -16.72 -18.38
CA CYS A 114 -10.17 -15.77 -19.49
C CYS A 114 -11.57 -15.61 -20.09
N GLY A 115 -11.94 -14.39 -20.50
CA GLY A 115 -13.19 -14.12 -21.21
C GLY A 115 -14.41 -13.82 -20.33
N LEU A 116 -14.26 -13.83 -18.99
CA LEU A 116 -15.26 -13.26 -18.10
C LEU A 116 -14.99 -11.75 -17.92
N PRO A 117 -16.03 -10.88 -17.91
CA PRO A 117 -15.89 -9.53 -17.38
C PRO A 117 -15.33 -9.63 -15.95
N PRO A 118 -14.53 -8.65 -15.47
CA PRO A 118 -13.80 -8.77 -14.21
C PRO A 118 -14.75 -9.22 -13.12
N ALA A 119 -14.65 -10.50 -12.76
CA ALA A 119 -15.46 -11.07 -11.72
C ALA A 119 -15.12 -10.28 -10.46
N LYS A 120 -16.14 -9.66 -9.85
CA LYS A 120 -16.05 -9.31 -8.44
C LYS A 120 -15.61 -10.59 -7.74
N THR A 121 -14.46 -10.51 -7.08
CA THR A 121 -13.81 -11.62 -6.43
C THR A 121 -14.64 -12.08 -5.24
N ASP A 122 -15.68 -12.88 -5.48
CA ASP A 122 -16.26 -13.73 -4.44
C ASP A 122 -15.38 -14.99 -4.36
N ASN A 123 -14.29 -14.88 -3.61
CA ASN A 123 -13.50 -16.04 -3.17
C ASN A 123 -14.23 -16.72 -2.00
N PRO A 124 -14.67 -17.99 -2.10
CA PRO A 124 -15.04 -18.78 -0.94
C PRO A 124 -13.79 -19.49 -0.40
N SER A 125 -12.85 -18.72 0.14
CA SER A 125 -11.79 -19.19 1.07
C SER A 125 -10.95 -17.97 1.46
N ASP A 126 -10.93 -17.69 2.76
CA ASP A 126 -10.11 -16.67 3.41
C ASP A 126 -10.41 -15.22 3.00
N ALA A 127 -11.64 -14.80 3.27
CA ALA A 127 -11.86 -13.45 3.77
C ALA A 127 -11.22 -13.30 5.16
N ARG A 128 -9.88 -13.43 5.24
CA ARG A 128 -9.12 -12.71 6.26
C ARG A 128 -9.14 -11.27 5.82
N SER A 129 -10.27 -10.62 6.04
CA SER A 129 -10.37 -9.18 6.07
C SER A 129 -9.18 -8.72 6.90
N THR A 130 -8.16 -8.16 6.25
CA THR A 130 -7.00 -7.59 6.92
C THR A 130 -7.45 -6.24 7.46
N ILE A 131 -8.47 -6.31 8.32
CA ILE A 131 -8.85 -5.25 9.22
C ILE A 131 -7.59 -5.04 10.03
N ASN A 132 -6.88 -3.94 9.75
CA ASN A 132 -5.77 -3.50 10.57
C ASN A 132 -6.36 -3.14 11.93
N TRP A 133 -6.40 -4.13 12.84
CA TRP A 133 -6.88 -3.99 14.21
C TRP A 133 -6.13 -2.89 14.97
N ASN A 134 -4.92 -2.53 14.53
CA ASN A 134 -4.17 -1.38 15.03
C ASN A 134 -4.85 -0.03 14.71
N TYR A 135 -5.46 0.11 13.52
CA TYR A 135 -6.19 1.32 13.13
C TYR A 135 -7.52 1.44 13.88
N ILE A 136 -8.26 0.32 13.97
CA ILE A 136 -9.55 0.28 14.67
C ILE A 136 -9.40 0.40 16.19
N SER A 137 -8.33 -0.15 16.79
CA SER A 137 -8.06 0.00 18.23
C SER A 137 -7.67 1.43 18.61
N ALA A 138 -6.95 2.14 17.75
CA ALA A 138 -6.63 3.56 17.96
C ALA A 138 -7.89 4.43 17.94
N GLU A 139 -8.84 4.14 17.05
CA GLU A 139 -10.08 4.91 16.88
C GLU A 139 -11.11 4.62 18.00
N THR A 140 -11.22 3.35 18.43
CA THR A 140 -12.09 2.96 19.55
C THR A 140 -11.54 3.43 20.90
N GLY A 141 -10.22 3.42 21.11
CA GLY A 141 -9.58 3.89 22.35
C GLY A 141 -9.87 5.35 22.68
N PHE A 142 -9.95 6.22 21.66
CA PHE A 142 -10.27 7.63 21.85
C PHE A 142 -11.74 7.84 22.28
N CYS A 143 -12.66 7.09 21.67
CA CYS A 143 -14.09 7.18 21.96
C CYS A 143 -14.43 6.64 23.35
N PHE A 144 -13.87 5.49 23.74
CA PHE A 144 -14.09 4.94 25.07
C PHE A 144 -13.36 5.75 26.15
N GLY A 145 -12.14 6.24 25.92
CA GLY A 145 -11.40 7.03 26.92
C GLY A 145 -12.00 8.43 27.15
N PHE A 146 -12.22 9.19 26.07
CA PHE A 146 -12.69 10.57 26.17
C PHE A 146 -14.21 10.62 26.41
N GLY A 147 -14.97 9.73 25.77
CA GLY A 147 -16.42 9.64 25.93
C GLY A 147 -16.87 9.21 27.32
N ILE A 148 -16.21 8.21 27.93
CA ILE A 148 -16.53 7.79 29.31
C ILE A 148 -16.15 8.91 30.29
N SER A 149 -15.00 9.56 30.11
CA SER A 149 -14.58 10.68 30.97
C SER A 149 -15.54 11.86 30.89
N VAL A 150 -15.95 12.28 29.69
CA VAL A 150 -16.93 13.36 29.50
C VAL A 150 -18.31 12.96 30.03
N THR A 151 -18.73 11.71 29.85
CA THR A 151 -20.02 11.22 30.36
C THR A 151 -20.04 11.15 31.88
N LEU A 152 -18.94 10.72 32.53
CA LEU A 152 -18.78 10.74 33.98
C LEU A 152 -18.78 12.18 34.54
N LEU A 153 -18.14 13.12 33.85
CA LEU A 153 -18.15 14.54 34.21
C LEU A 153 -19.54 15.18 34.07
N ILE A 154 -20.35 14.73 33.10
CA ILE A 154 -21.73 15.21 32.89
C ILE A 154 -22.71 14.57 33.89
N PHE A 155 -22.50 13.30 34.27
CA PHE A 155 -23.44 12.54 35.11
C PHE A 155 -23.38 12.93 36.59
N TRP A 156 -22.27 13.49 37.07
CA TRP A 156 -22.17 14.02 38.44
C TRP A 156 -22.41 15.53 38.49
N LYS A 157 -23.70 15.93 38.48
CA LYS A 157 -24.19 17.33 38.58
C LYS A 157 -23.55 18.17 39.71
N ARG A 158 -23.01 17.55 40.75
CA ARG A 158 -22.40 18.22 41.91
C ARG A 158 -20.98 18.73 41.65
N TRP A 159 -20.21 18.04 40.80
CA TRP A 159 -18.83 18.39 40.47
C TRP A 159 -18.73 19.41 39.32
N ARG A 160 -19.74 19.46 38.44
CA ARG A 160 -19.81 20.44 37.34
C ARG A 160 -19.77 21.89 37.83
N LYS A 161 -20.52 22.22 38.89
CA LYS A 161 -20.53 23.59 39.45
C LYS A 161 -19.21 23.94 40.10
N TRP A 162 -18.65 23.01 40.87
CA TRP A 162 -17.36 23.22 41.55
C TRP A 162 -16.20 23.40 40.55
N TYR A 163 -16.17 22.61 39.48
CA TYR A 163 -15.16 22.73 38.42
C TYR A 163 -15.26 24.07 37.68
N PHE A 164 -16.47 24.51 37.30
CA PHE A 164 -16.67 25.81 36.64
C PHE A 164 -16.19 26.97 37.53
N GLU A 165 -16.55 26.97 38.82
CA GLU A 165 -16.11 28.01 39.77
C GLU A 165 -14.60 27.99 40.04
N ARG A 166 -13.94 26.84 39.87
CA ARG A 166 -12.49 26.73 40.02
C ARG A 166 -11.76 27.22 38.76
N MET A 167 -12.29 26.92 37.59
CA MET A 167 -11.76 27.38 36.31
C MET A 167 -11.91 28.89 36.13
N ASP A 168 -13.05 29.49 36.52
CA ASP A 168 -13.22 30.95 36.48
C ASP A 168 -12.22 31.68 37.38
N ARG A 169 -11.93 31.13 38.57
CA ARG A 169 -10.89 31.69 39.46
C ARG A 169 -9.49 31.57 38.87
N ALA A 170 -9.17 30.44 38.25
CA ALA A 170 -7.89 30.26 37.57
C ALA A 170 -7.75 31.20 36.36
N LEU A 171 -8.80 31.37 35.55
CA LEU A 171 -8.81 32.29 34.40
C LEU A 171 -8.68 33.76 34.83
N SER A 172 -9.34 34.15 35.93
CA SER A 172 -9.19 35.50 36.49
C SER A 172 -7.77 35.80 37.01
N TRP A 173 -7.03 34.75 37.38
CA TRP A 173 -5.65 34.85 37.84
C TRP A 173 -4.66 34.86 36.67
N ILE A 174 -4.93 34.09 35.61
CA ILE A 174 -4.08 34.00 34.41
C ILE A 174 -4.27 35.20 33.48
N PHE A 175 -5.50 35.75 33.41
CA PHE A 175 -5.84 36.90 32.57
C PHE A 175 -6.55 37.98 33.40
N PRO A 176 -5.80 38.87 34.08
CA PRO A 176 -6.38 39.90 34.95
C PRO A 176 -7.24 40.94 34.21
N CYS A 177 -7.18 40.98 32.88
CA CYS A 177 -7.76 42.02 32.03
C CYS A 177 -8.65 41.46 30.90
N LEU A 178 -9.32 40.32 31.12
CA LEU A 178 -10.45 39.93 30.27
C LEU A 178 -11.74 40.54 30.86
N PRO A 179 -12.38 41.52 30.21
CA PRO A 179 -13.66 42.03 30.67
C PRO A 179 -14.73 41.01 30.32
N LEU A 180 -14.91 40.01 31.18
CA LEU A 180 -16.14 39.22 31.20
C LEU A 180 -17.22 40.12 31.81
N GLU A 181 -17.88 40.87 30.93
CA GLU A 181 -19.07 41.64 31.25
C GLU A 181 -20.19 40.66 31.62
N THR A 182 -20.14 40.18 32.86
CA THR A 182 -21.25 39.48 33.50
C THR A 182 -22.35 40.52 33.66
N ARG A 183 -23.25 40.55 32.68
CA ARG A 183 -24.49 41.30 32.74
C ARG A 183 -25.31 40.80 33.94
N LYS A 184 -25.05 41.39 35.11
CA LYS A 184 -25.98 41.40 36.24
C LYS A 184 -27.22 42.15 35.78
N HIS A 185 -28.21 41.44 35.25
CA HIS A 185 -29.55 41.99 35.18
C HIS A 185 -30.24 41.75 36.52
N GLY A 186 -29.92 42.60 37.49
CA GLY A 186 -30.85 42.93 38.55
C GLY A 186 -32.00 43.72 37.93
N ARG A 187 -33.19 43.13 37.87
CA ARG A 187 -34.44 43.90 37.85
C ARG A 187 -35.03 43.83 39.25
N ARG A 188 -34.81 44.89 40.02
CA ARG A 188 -35.64 45.21 41.20
C ARG A 188 -36.59 46.33 40.81
N ALA A 189 -37.79 46.23 41.39
CA ALA A 189 -38.76 47.27 41.68
C ALA A 189 -39.97 47.45 40.73
N ASN A 190 -41.07 46.82 41.17
CA ASN A 190 -42.30 47.45 41.66
C ASN A 190 -43.27 48.09 40.64
N ARG A 191 -44.46 47.49 40.53
CA ARG A 191 -45.71 48.21 40.23
C ARG A 191 -46.85 47.56 41.01
N ASN A 192 -47.36 48.33 41.97
CA ASN A 192 -48.61 48.08 42.68
C ASN A 192 -49.79 47.88 41.70
N GLN A 193 -50.78 47.06 42.08
CA GLN A 193 -52.20 47.43 42.33
C GLN A 193 -53.11 46.18 42.24
N GLY A 194 -53.97 45.99 43.24
CA GLY A 194 -54.73 44.75 43.45
C GLY A 194 -56.06 44.61 42.73
N ARG A 195 -56.62 43.39 42.83
CA ARG A 195 -58.06 43.02 42.89
C ARG A 195 -58.18 41.50 42.76
N HIS A 196 -58.53 40.81 43.84
CA HIS A 196 -59.78 40.06 44.02
C HIS A 196 -59.76 39.31 45.35
#